data_AF-A0A843ID14-F1
#
_entry.id   AF-A0A843ID14-F1
#
_cell.length_a   1.000
_cell.length_b   1.000
_cell.length_c   1.000
_cell.angle_alpha   90.00
_cell.angle_beta   90.00
_cell.angle_gamma   90.00
#
_symmetry.space_group_name_H-M   'P 1'
#
loop_
_entity.id
_entity.type
_entity.pdbx_description
1 polymer ?
#
loop_
_entity_poly.entity_id
_entity_poly.type
_entity_poly.pdbx_seq_one_letter_code
_entity_poly.pdbx_strand_id
1 'polypeptide(L)'
;MGITSGITSKIFGEKKTTTTDGYIDLEKYADATVGTTAGARMRVAIGDIERYEDLKNLTDFVYGGNVLILDFTAISDQEVLLKRVTNELKRITDDIGGDVAGIGNNLMVISPNGVKVDRRKIRGK
;
A
#
# COMPACT_ATOMS: atom_id res chain seq x y z
N MET A 1 39.86 49.05 3.20
CA MET A 1 39.12 49.31 1.95
C MET A 1 39.86 48.60 0.84
N GLY A 2 39.22 47.60 0.21
CA GLY A 2 39.77 46.86 -0.96
C GLY A 2 40.40 45.50 -0.66
N ILE A 3 39.58 44.48 -0.37
CA ILE A 3 39.95 43.08 -0.63
C ILE A 3 39.40 42.72 -2.03
N THR A 4 40.29 42.68 -3.02
CA THR A 4 39.97 42.28 -4.39
C THR A 4 40.16 40.78 -4.57
N SER A 5 39.10 40.14 -5.07
CA SER A 5 39.02 38.96 -5.94
C SER A 5 40.08 37.87 -5.75
N GLY A 6 39.72 36.63 -5.42
CA GLY A 6 38.74 35.86 -6.17
C GLY A 6 39.44 34.57 -6.58
N ILE A 7 39.28 33.55 -5.75
CA ILE A 7 39.65 32.16 -6.03
C ILE A 7 38.86 31.71 -7.26
N THR A 8 39.55 31.64 -8.40
CA THR A 8 38.96 31.24 -9.68
C THR A 8 38.78 29.74 -9.73
N SER A 9 37.52 29.38 -9.94
CA SER A 9 36.99 28.05 -10.14
C SER A 9 37.63 27.35 -11.34
N LYS A 10 38.28 26.21 -11.09
CA LYS A 10 38.46 25.14 -12.07
C LYS A 10 38.57 23.83 -11.32
N ILE A 11 37.45 23.12 -11.22
CA ILE A 11 37.26 21.65 -11.19
C ILE A 11 36.01 21.30 -10.38
N PHE A 12 34.85 21.65 -10.92
CA PHE A 12 33.62 20.93 -10.60
C PHE A 12 32.98 20.53 -11.92
N GLY A 13 32.97 19.22 -12.16
CA GLY A 13 32.54 18.61 -13.41
C GLY A 13 31.07 18.85 -13.68
N GLU A 14 30.77 19.16 -14.94
CA GLU A 14 29.45 19.05 -15.51
C GLU A 14 28.92 17.62 -15.38
N LYS A 15 27.75 17.49 -14.75
CA LYS A 15 26.71 16.61 -15.27
C LYS A 15 25.36 17.31 -15.13
N LYS A 16 25.06 18.15 -16.13
CA LYS A 16 23.73 18.72 -16.37
C LYS A 16 22.75 17.58 -16.63
N THR A 17 21.96 17.19 -15.64
CA THR A 17 20.66 16.57 -15.89
C THR A 17 19.68 17.71 -16.18
N THR A 18 19.49 18.00 -17.46
CA THR A 18 18.45 18.93 -17.92
C THR A 18 17.09 18.33 -17.58
N THR A 19 16.39 18.94 -16.63
CA THR A 19 14.95 18.76 -16.43
C THR A 19 14.22 19.68 -17.41
N THR A 20 13.61 19.09 -18.43
CA THR A 20 12.60 19.80 -19.23
C THR A 20 11.23 19.37 -18.69
N ASP A 21 10.51 20.35 -18.16
CA ASP A 21 9.07 20.32 -17.85
C ASP A 21 8.55 19.34 -16.79
N GLY A 22 9.29 19.07 -15.72
CA GLY A 22 8.69 18.60 -14.45
C GLY A 22 7.94 17.25 -14.48
N TYR A 23 7.91 16.55 -15.61
CA TYR A 23 7.38 15.20 -15.71
C TYR A 23 8.46 14.22 -15.27
N ILE A 24 8.13 13.43 -14.24
CA ILE A 24 8.94 12.27 -13.88
C ILE A 24 8.70 11.23 -14.96
N ASP A 25 9.76 10.88 -15.67
CA ASP A 25 9.74 9.83 -16.69
C ASP A 25 9.67 8.45 -16.01
N LEU A 26 8.46 7.91 -15.88
CA LEU A 26 8.19 6.64 -15.20
C LEU A 26 8.79 5.43 -15.92
N GLU A 27 9.13 5.56 -17.20
CA GLU A 27 9.73 4.49 -18.00
C GLU A 27 11.12 4.10 -17.43
N LYS A 28 11.86 5.07 -16.88
CA LYS A 28 13.13 4.82 -16.16
C LYS A 28 12.97 4.17 -14.79
N TYR A 29 11.78 4.22 -14.20
CA TYR A 29 11.47 3.56 -12.93
C TYR A 29 10.82 2.19 -13.11
N ALA A 30 10.27 1.91 -14.30
CA ALA A 30 9.78 0.57 -14.64
C ALA A 30 10.91 -0.47 -14.59
N ASP A 31 12.10 -0.11 -15.08
CA ASP A 31 13.29 -0.98 -15.08
C ASP A 31 13.96 -1.13 -13.70
N ALA A 32 13.66 -0.25 -12.74
CA ALA A 32 14.20 -0.33 -11.38
C ALA A 32 13.53 -1.40 -10.51
N THR A 33 12.49 -2.09 -11.01
CA THR A 33 11.79 -3.16 -10.27
C THR A 33 12.22 -4.57 -10.68
N VAL A 34 13.08 -4.70 -11.69
CA VAL A 34 13.55 -6.00 -12.20
C VAL A 34 14.99 -6.23 -11.74
N GLY A 35 15.19 -6.51 -10.44
CA GLY A 35 16.55 -6.68 -9.93
C GLY A 35 16.73 -7.12 -8.47
N THR A 36 16.40 -8.39 -8.19
CA THR A 36 17.07 -9.25 -7.16
C THR A 36 16.75 -9.04 -5.66
N THR A 37 15.74 -9.76 -5.18
CA THR A 37 15.82 -10.66 -4.00
C THR A 37 14.73 -11.72 -4.22
N ALA A 38 14.98 -12.99 -3.93
CA ALA A 38 13.96 -14.05 -3.97
C ALA A 38 12.93 -13.85 -2.84
N GLY A 39 12.15 -12.77 -2.92
CA GLY A 39 11.09 -12.40 -1.98
C GLY A 39 9.71 -12.69 -2.55
N ALA A 40 8.72 -12.82 -1.67
CA ALA A 40 7.34 -13.01 -2.08
C ALA A 40 6.83 -11.80 -2.89
N ARG A 41 6.20 -12.05 -4.06
CA ARG A 41 5.55 -11.00 -4.88
C ARG A 41 4.40 -10.30 -4.16
N MET A 42 3.74 -11.02 -3.25
CA MET A 42 2.62 -10.55 -2.44
C MET A 42 2.79 -11.16 -1.05
N ARG A 43 2.61 -10.33 -0.02
CA ARG A 43 2.58 -10.81 1.37
C ARG A 43 1.15 -10.89 1.87
N VAL A 44 0.95 -11.73 2.89
CA VAL A 44 -0.27 -11.77 3.69
C VAL A 44 0.11 -11.35 5.09
N ALA A 45 -0.57 -10.33 5.62
CA ALA A 45 -0.40 -9.90 7.01
C ALA A 45 -1.68 -10.15 7.79
N ILE A 46 -1.53 -10.37 9.09
CA ILE A 46 -2.63 -10.35 10.05
C ILE A 46 -2.50 -9.03 10.81
N GLY A 47 -3.58 -8.28 10.89
CA GLY A 47 -3.66 -7.06 11.68
C GLY A 47 -4.93 -7.05 12.50
N ASP A 48 -4.91 -6.29 13.59
CA ASP A 48 -6.02 -6.09 14.51
C ASP A 48 -6.50 -4.63 14.44
N ILE A 49 -7.81 -4.44 14.60
CA ILE A 49 -8.40 -3.10 14.69
C ILE A 49 -9.06 -2.92 16.06
N GLU A 50 -8.61 -1.90 16.79
CA GLU A 50 -9.18 -1.52 18.07
C GLU A 50 -10.11 -0.31 17.93
N ARG A 51 -9.81 0.58 16.98
CA ARG A 51 -10.53 1.84 16.75
C ARG A 51 -10.49 2.24 15.27
N TYR A 52 -11.36 3.17 14.89
CA TYR A 52 -11.49 3.57 13.49
C TYR A 52 -10.19 4.10 12.87
N GLU A 53 -9.36 4.77 13.68
CA GLU A 53 -8.13 5.42 13.26
C GLU A 53 -7.06 4.42 12.79
N ASP A 54 -7.11 3.17 13.26
CA ASP A 54 -6.16 2.12 12.87
C ASP A 54 -6.32 1.72 11.39
N LEU A 55 -7.52 1.96 10.82
CA LEU A 55 -7.87 1.58 9.46
C LEU A 55 -6.92 2.16 8.41
N LYS A 56 -6.41 3.38 8.64
CA LYS A 56 -5.48 4.03 7.72
C LYS A 56 -4.19 3.21 7.55
N ASN A 57 -3.56 2.82 8.65
CA ASN A 57 -2.30 2.08 8.61
C ASN A 57 -2.49 0.67 8.03
N LEU A 58 -3.63 0.04 8.35
CA LEU A 58 -4.00 -1.28 7.85
C LEU A 58 -4.23 -1.27 6.33
N THR A 59 -4.86 -0.22 5.79
CA THR A 59 -5.19 -0.12 4.36
C THR A 59 -3.99 0.28 3.51
N ASP A 60 -3.03 1.04 4.06
CA ASP A 60 -1.73 1.32 3.40
C ASP A 60 -1.02 0.02 2.98
N PHE A 61 -1.16 -1.07 3.76
CA PHE A 61 -0.62 -2.39 3.41
C PHE A 61 -1.27 -3.00 2.15
N VAL A 62 -2.58 -2.83 2.01
CA VAL A 62 -3.37 -3.33 0.87
C VAL A 62 -3.07 -2.53 -0.39
N TYR A 63 -2.97 -1.20 -0.29
CA TYR A 63 -2.51 -0.34 -1.39
C TYR A 63 -1.12 -0.76 -1.92
N GLY A 64 -0.26 -1.29 -1.04
CA GLY A 64 1.03 -1.88 -1.40
C GLY A 64 0.96 -3.23 -2.14
N GLY A 65 -0.22 -3.67 -2.58
CA GLY A 65 -0.40 -4.92 -3.32
C GLY A 65 -0.41 -6.18 -2.46
N ASN A 66 -0.71 -6.07 -1.17
CA ASN A 66 -0.70 -7.19 -0.22
C ASN A 66 -2.10 -7.52 0.30
N VAL A 67 -2.27 -8.72 0.84
CA VAL A 67 -3.54 -9.17 1.44
C VAL A 67 -3.50 -8.96 2.95
N LEU A 68 -4.54 -8.34 3.51
CA LEU A 68 -4.71 -8.19 4.95
C LEU A 68 -5.78 -9.15 5.45
N ILE A 69 -5.47 -9.93 6.48
CA ILE A 69 -6.46 -10.58 7.34
C ILE A 69 -6.64 -9.67 8.55
N LEU A 70 -7.83 -9.09 8.68
CA LEU A 70 -8.18 -8.17 9.75
C LEU A 70 -8.96 -8.89 10.84
N ASP A 71 -8.40 -8.93 12.04
CA ASP A 71 -9.12 -9.29 13.26
C ASP A 71 -9.86 -8.07 13.80
N PHE A 72 -11.19 -8.14 13.79
CA PHE A 72 -12.06 -7.09 14.29
C PHE A 72 -12.75 -7.46 15.61
N THR A 73 -12.22 -8.44 16.34
CA THR A 73 -12.80 -8.93 17.62
C THR A 73 -13.08 -7.78 18.58
N ALA A 74 -12.16 -6.81 18.72
CA ALA A 74 -12.27 -5.69 19.65
C ALA A 74 -13.44 -4.72 19.34
N ILE A 75 -13.94 -4.71 18.11
CA ILE A 75 -15.05 -3.85 17.67
C ILE A 75 -16.29 -4.67 17.23
N SER A 76 -16.28 -5.99 17.46
CA SER A 76 -17.28 -6.90 16.90
C SER A 76 -18.70 -6.70 17.44
N ASP A 77 -18.84 -6.21 18.67
CA ASP A 77 -20.11 -5.87 19.33
C ASP A 77 -20.54 -4.40 19.09
N GLN A 78 -19.65 -3.57 18.52
CA GLN A 78 -19.91 -2.16 18.24
C GLN A 78 -20.50 -1.99 16.83
N GLU A 79 -21.79 -2.31 16.65
CA GLU A 79 -22.46 -2.38 15.34
C GLU A 79 -22.24 -1.13 14.45
N VAL A 80 -22.34 0.07 15.02
CA VAL A 80 -22.15 1.33 14.28
C VAL A 80 -20.72 1.46 13.77
N LEU A 81 -19.73 1.14 14.61
CA LEU A 81 -18.32 1.20 14.25
C LEU A 81 -17.98 0.13 13.21
N LEU A 82 -18.40 -1.11 13.44
CA LEU A 82 -18.18 -2.22 12.52
C LEU A 82 -18.79 -1.93 11.13
N LYS A 83 -19.99 -1.37 11.08
CA LYS A 83 -20.64 -0.95 9.83
C LYS A 83 -19.83 0.14 9.12
N ARG A 84 -19.32 1.13 9.86
CA ARG A 84 -18.48 2.20 9.30
C ARG A 84 -17.18 1.62 8.71
N VAL A 85 -16.46 0.79 9.48
CA VAL A 85 -15.23 0.12 9.03
C VAL A 85 -15.50 -0.73 7.78
N THR A 86 -16.54 -1.55 7.80
CA THR A 86 -16.89 -2.41 6.67
C THR A 86 -17.22 -1.62 5.41
N ASN A 87 -17.95 -0.51 5.54
CA ASN A 87 -18.30 0.34 4.39
C ASN A 87 -17.07 1.04 3.81
N GLU A 88 -16.15 1.48 4.66
CA GLU A 88 -14.91 2.10 4.20
C GLU A 88 -14.01 1.09 3.49
N LEU A 89 -13.85 -0.12 4.04
CA LEU A 89 -13.12 -1.21 3.38
C LEU A 89 -13.73 -1.56 2.02
N LYS A 90 -15.06 -1.62 1.92
CA LYS A 90 -15.74 -1.84 0.63
C LYS A 90 -15.40 -0.77 -0.40
N ARG A 91 -15.49 0.51 -0.02
CA ARG A 91 -15.13 1.64 -0.89
C ARG A 91 -13.69 1.53 -1.37
N ILE A 92 -12.75 1.30 -0.44
CA ILE A 92 -11.33 1.13 -0.77
C ILE A 92 -11.14 -0.03 -1.75
N THR A 93 -11.77 -1.19 -1.51
CA THR A 93 -11.65 -2.33 -2.41
C THR A 93 -12.31 -2.10 -3.76
N ASP A 94 -13.41 -1.36 -3.83
CA ASP A 94 -14.06 -0.99 -5.09
C ASP A 94 -13.15 -0.05 -5.90
N ASP A 95 -12.54 0.94 -5.25
CA ASP A 95 -11.65 1.92 -5.89
C ASP A 95 -10.38 1.27 -6.47
N ILE A 96 -9.79 0.31 -5.75
CA ILE A 96 -8.58 -0.39 -6.22
C ILE A 96 -8.87 -1.66 -7.04
N GLY A 97 -10.13 -2.06 -7.19
CA GLY A 97 -10.50 -3.33 -7.82
C GLY A 97 -10.14 -4.58 -7.00
N GLY A 98 -9.99 -4.45 -5.69
CA GLY A 98 -9.75 -5.52 -4.71
C GLY A 98 -11.03 -6.25 -4.28
N ASP A 99 -11.01 -6.95 -3.15
CA ASP A 99 -12.19 -7.62 -2.58
C ASP A 99 -12.13 -7.57 -1.05
N VAL A 100 -13.30 -7.63 -0.41
CA VAL A 100 -13.43 -7.78 1.04
C VAL A 100 -14.45 -8.86 1.36
N ALA A 101 -14.09 -9.78 2.27
CA ALA A 101 -14.96 -10.87 2.68
C ALA A 101 -14.78 -11.21 4.17
N GLY A 102 -15.90 -11.42 4.87
CA GLY A 102 -15.89 -11.92 6.24
C GLY A 102 -15.53 -13.40 6.31
N ILE A 103 -14.77 -13.77 7.33
CA ILE A 103 -14.39 -15.14 7.68
C ILE A 103 -14.86 -15.40 9.12
N GLY A 104 -15.87 -16.25 9.27
CA GLY A 104 -16.47 -16.51 10.58
C GLY A 104 -17.12 -15.25 11.17
N ASN A 105 -16.91 -15.00 12.46
CA ASN A 105 -17.59 -13.93 13.19
C ASN A 105 -16.72 -12.71 13.46
N ASN A 106 -15.40 -12.82 13.34
CA ASN A 106 -14.45 -11.82 13.84
C ASN A 106 -13.24 -11.57 12.94
N LEU A 107 -13.16 -12.21 11.77
CA LEU A 107 -12.09 -11.97 10.80
C LEU A 107 -12.65 -11.46 9.47
N MET A 108 -11.93 -10.58 8.79
CA MET A 108 -12.16 -10.24 7.39
C MET A 108 -10.87 -10.43 6.60
N VAL A 109 -10.98 -10.79 5.33
CA VAL A 109 -9.88 -10.69 4.37
C VAL A 109 -10.13 -9.48 3.47
N ILE A 110 -9.08 -8.70 3.24
CA ILE A 110 -9.05 -7.56 2.33
C ILE A 110 -7.93 -7.84 1.32
N SER A 111 -8.28 -7.90 0.04
CA SER A 111 -7.35 -8.24 -1.03
C SER A 111 -7.08 -7.06 -1.96
N PRO A 112 -5.88 -6.99 -2.56
CA PRO A 112 -5.50 -5.93 -3.49
C PRO A 112 -6.10 -6.18 -4.89
N ASN A 113 -5.81 -5.27 -5.82
CA ASN A 113 -6.19 -5.40 -7.23
C ASN A 113 -5.84 -6.80 -7.79
N GLY A 114 -6.75 -7.36 -8.59
CA GLY A 114 -6.53 -8.64 -9.28
C GLY A 114 -6.62 -9.89 -8.39
N VAL A 115 -6.86 -9.74 -7.09
CA VAL A 115 -7.07 -10.86 -6.14
C VAL A 115 -8.52 -10.82 -5.65
N LYS A 116 -9.26 -11.91 -5.83
CA LYS A 116 -10.67 -12.04 -5.41
C LYS A 116 -10.87 -13.23 -4.48
N VAL A 117 -11.84 -13.13 -3.59
CA VAL A 117 -12.18 -14.20 -2.64
C VAL A 117 -13.25 -15.09 -3.24
N ASP A 118 -12.93 -16.36 -3.52
CA ASP A 118 -13.96 -17.36 -3.82
C ASP A 118 -14.72 -17.69 -2.53
N ARG A 119 -15.99 -17.31 -2.50
CA ARG A 119 -16.89 -17.51 -1.35
C ARG A 119 -17.39 -18.95 -1.25
N ARG A 120 -17.09 -19.81 -2.22
CA ARG A 120 -17.39 -21.25 -2.18
C ARG A 120 -16.27 -21.97 -1.43
N LYS A 121 -16.61 -22.47 -0.24
CA LYS A 121 -15.68 -23.24 0.58
C LYS A 121 -15.31 -24.55 -0.13
N ILE A 122 -14.02 -24.76 -0.36
CA ILE A 122 -13.47 -26.06 -0.74
C ILE A 122 -13.52 -26.95 0.49
N ARG A 123 -14.08 -28.16 0.35
CA ARG A 123 -14.14 -29.17 1.41
C ARG A 123 -13.13 -30.27 1.09
N GLY A 124 -12.30 -30.64 2.07
CA GLY A 124 -11.47 -31.85 1.99
C GLY A 124 -12.36 -33.09 1.94
N LYS A 125 -11.89 -34.14 1.27
CA LYS A 125 -12.52 -35.46 1.30
C LYS A 125 -12.07 -36.24 2.52
#